data_AF-A0A7X9G1G0-F1
#
_entry.id   AF-A0A7X9G1G0-F1
#
_cell.length_a   1.000
_cell.length_b   1.000
_cell.length_c   1.000
_cell.angle_alpha   90.00
_cell.angle_beta   90.00
_cell.angle_gamma   90.00
#
_symmetry.space_group_name_H-M   'P 1'
#
loop_
_entity.id
_entity.type
_entity.pdbx_description
1 polymer ?
#
loop_
_entity_poly.entity_id
_entity_poly.type
_entity_poly.pdbx_seq_one_letter_code
_entity_poly.pdbx_strand_id
1 'polypeptide(L)'
;METVVKYRFDQKMVPFVKQLDIKTALFGYDKTDVYNKFKDLLVRAREVSQELLAEEYRTIEQMKAELFAAAGDPVKLEAFHAKWSPQDPIPEIEHKSDEEQTDGEGRLIESDDSASEEDAELDPPAAMSATAAVSGEYIAEPGSQLEELQTELDYYREREEELNRTEDILREARLEGEAIVHSAQVRAEQELFLYRAKRRDEEKAFQEAIKGLEAQKEQLEETCMIYRNYIAEGCDLFDQMREYTMRFTPPVSSDSD
;
A
#
# COMPACT_ATOMS: atom_id res chain seq x y z
N MET A 1 28.63 12.87 0.04
CA MET A 1 27.23 12.84 -0.41
C MET A 1 26.43 11.68 0.18
N GLU A 2 27.04 10.51 0.42
CA GLU A 2 26.35 9.35 1.04
C GLU A 2 25.61 9.64 2.36
N THR A 3 26.11 10.55 3.20
CA THR A 3 25.51 10.87 4.50
C THR A 3 24.18 11.62 4.39
N VAL A 4 23.97 12.36 3.30
CA VAL A 4 22.78 13.21 3.09
C VAL A 4 21.58 12.37 2.64
N VAL A 5 21.81 11.37 1.79
CA VAL A 5 20.76 10.44 1.32
C VAL A 5 20.33 9.49 2.43
N LYS A 6 21.31 8.97 3.21
CA LYS A 6 21.06 8.12 4.39
C LYS A 6 20.12 8.78 5.40
N TYR A 7 20.36 10.06 5.73
CA TYR A 7 19.52 10.79 6.69
C TYR A 7 18.12 11.10 6.15
N ARG A 8 17.98 11.43 4.86
CA ARG A 8 16.68 11.81 4.28
C ARG A 8 15.72 10.64 4.10
N PHE A 9 16.23 9.45 3.74
CA PHE A 9 15.40 8.25 3.60
C PHE A 9 14.83 7.81 4.96
N ASP A 10 15.70 7.67 5.97
CA ASP A 10 15.28 7.27 7.32
C ASP A 10 14.37 8.33 7.96
N GLN A 11 14.61 9.63 7.70
CA GLN A 11 13.79 10.73 8.21
C GLN A 11 12.36 10.75 7.64
N LYS A 12 12.13 10.27 6.40
CA LYS A 12 10.78 10.20 5.81
C LYS A 12 10.09 8.87 6.10
N MET A 13 10.83 7.76 6.07
CA MET A 13 10.23 6.42 6.20
C MET A 13 9.91 6.03 7.65
N VAL A 14 10.72 6.47 8.63
CA VAL A 14 10.46 6.15 10.05
C VAL A 14 9.17 6.80 10.58
N PRO A 15 8.87 8.08 10.29
CA PRO A 15 7.58 8.67 10.65
C PRO A 15 6.40 8.00 9.92
N PHE A 16 6.56 7.67 8.64
CA PHE A 16 5.54 6.98 7.86
C PHE A 16 5.17 5.61 8.47
N VAL A 17 6.17 4.82 8.88
CA VAL A 17 5.95 3.53 9.57
C VAL A 17 5.32 3.71 10.95
N LYS A 18 5.59 4.82 11.64
CA LYS A 18 4.95 5.14 12.93
C LYS A 18 3.51 5.66 12.78
N GLN A 19 3.19 6.34 11.68
CA GLN A 19 1.85 6.84 11.34
C GLN A 19 0.96 5.79 10.70
N LEU A 20 1.56 4.74 10.12
CA LEU A 20 0.86 3.50 9.80
C LEU A 20 0.29 2.95 11.10
N ASP A 21 -0.99 3.25 11.32
CA ASP A 21 -1.79 2.77 12.44
C ASP A 21 -2.07 1.27 12.22
N ILE A 22 -1.00 0.47 12.26
CA ILE A 22 -1.08 -0.97 12.10
C ILE A 22 -1.84 -1.46 13.32
N LYS A 23 -3.10 -1.86 13.09
CA LYS A 23 -3.96 -2.56 14.05
C LYS A 23 -3.38 -3.95 14.36
N THR A 24 -2.19 -3.95 14.94
CA THR A 24 -1.45 -5.07 15.52
C THR A 24 -2.28 -5.81 16.56
N ALA A 25 -3.18 -5.09 17.25
CA ALA A 25 -4.16 -5.67 18.16
C ALA A 25 -5.20 -6.60 17.48
N LEU A 26 -5.48 -6.44 16.18
CA LEU A 26 -6.47 -7.27 15.46
C LEU A 26 -5.92 -8.63 15.01
N PHE A 27 -4.60 -8.83 15.02
CA PHE A 27 -3.96 -10.04 14.49
C PHE A 27 -3.09 -10.80 15.51
N GLY A 28 -3.06 -10.35 16.78
CA GLY A 28 -2.35 -11.06 17.86
C GLY A 28 -0.82 -11.03 17.77
N TYR A 29 -0.25 -10.17 16.92
CA TYR A 29 1.20 -9.99 16.82
C TYR A 29 1.69 -8.95 17.83
N ASP A 30 2.85 -9.21 18.45
CA ASP A 30 3.51 -8.23 19.31
C ASP A 30 3.89 -7.00 18.47
N LYS A 31 3.45 -5.82 18.92
CA LYS A 31 3.76 -4.52 18.30
C LYS A 31 5.26 -4.31 18.12
N THR A 32 6.06 -4.79 19.07
CA THR A 32 7.51 -4.63 19.05
C THR A 32 8.15 -5.48 17.95
N ASP A 33 7.69 -6.72 17.76
CA ASP A 33 8.18 -7.61 16.69
C ASP A 33 7.83 -7.11 15.30
N VAL A 34 6.61 -6.59 15.11
CA VAL A 34 6.19 -6.01 13.83
C VAL A 34 7.05 -4.79 13.51
N TYR A 35 7.25 -3.90 14.48
CA TYR A 35 8.08 -2.71 14.32
C TYR A 35 9.55 -3.07 14.00
N ASN A 36 10.10 -4.09 14.67
CA ASN A 36 11.46 -4.57 14.39
C ASN A 36 11.58 -5.13 12.98
N LYS A 37 10.61 -5.91 12.50
CA LYS A 37 10.59 -6.42 11.12
C LYS A 37 10.49 -5.31 10.08
N PHE A 38 9.70 -4.27 10.34
CA PHE A 38 9.65 -3.11 9.45
C PHE A 38 10.97 -2.35 9.43
N LYS A 39 11.62 -2.20 10.59
CA LYS A 39 12.95 -1.58 10.66
C LYS A 39 13.99 -2.37 9.87
N ASP A 40 13.99 -3.70 9.98
CA ASP A 40 14.89 -4.56 9.19
C ASP A 40 14.61 -4.46 7.68
N LEU A 41 13.34 -4.36 7.29
CA LEU A 41 12.94 -4.17 5.90
C LEU A 41 13.43 -2.84 5.34
N LEU A 42 13.33 -1.76 6.12
CA LEU A 42 13.86 -0.44 5.74
C LEU A 42 15.38 -0.45 5.58
N VAL A 43 16.10 -1.16 6.46
CA VAL A 43 17.55 -1.33 6.33
C VAL A 43 17.90 -2.08 5.04
N ARG A 44 17.19 -3.16 4.71
CA ARG A 44 17.39 -3.90 3.45
C ARG A 44 17.06 -3.07 2.21
N ALA A 45 15.95 -2.33 2.23
CA ALA A 45 15.59 -1.43 1.14
C ALA A 45 16.67 -0.34 0.93
N ARG A 46 17.25 0.15 2.02
CA ARG A 46 18.38 1.08 1.99
C ARG A 46 19.63 0.46 1.35
N GLU A 47 19.99 -0.77 1.70
CA GLU A 47 21.12 -1.48 1.08
C GLU A 47 20.93 -1.61 -0.43
N VAL A 48 19.75 -2.08 -0.86
CA VAL A 48 19.41 -2.20 -2.30
C VAL A 48 19.47 -0.84 -3.00
N SER A 49 18.95 0.23 -2.39
CA SER A 49 19.00 1.57 -2.99
C SER A 49 20.44 2.10 -3.13
N GLN A 50 21.33 1.74 -2.20
CA GLN A 50 22.74 2.14 -2.26
C GLN A 50 23.50 1.37 -3.33
N GLU A 51 23.21 0.08 -3.49
CA GLU A 51 23.75 -0.75 -4.56
C GLU A 51 23.36 -0.19 -5.93
N LEU A 52 22.06 0.09 -6.14
CA LEU A 52 21.57 0.69 -7.39
C LEU A 52 22.20 2.05 -7.66
N LEU A 53 22.27 2.94 -6.65
CA LEU A 53 22.94 4.23 -6.83
C LEU A 53 24.43 4.07 -7.15
N ALA A 54 25.13 3.13 -6.51
CA ALA A 54 26.55 2.88 -6.78
C ALA A 54 26.78 2.32 -8.19
N GLU A 55 25.87 1.48 -8.69
CA GLU A 55 25.88 1.00 -10.08
C GLU A 55 25.70 2.15 -11.05
N GLU A 56 24.71 3.04 -10.83
CA GLU A 56 24.50 4.21 -11.67
C GLU A 56 25.66 5.23 -11.60
N TYR A 57 26.30 5.38 -10.44
CA TYR A 57 27.50 6.22 -10.37
C TYR A 57 28.64 5.65 -11.22
N ARG A 58 28.79 4.31 -11.28
CA ARG A 58 29.79 3.67 -12.14
C ARG A 58 29.44 3.83 -13.63
N THR A 59 28.17 3.72 -14.02
CA THR A 59 27.76 3.95 -15.41
C THR A 59 28.02 5.40 -15.81
N ILE A 60 27.71 6.36 -14.96
CA ILE A 60 28.01 7.79 -15.19
C ILE A 60 29.52 8.04 -15.29
N GLU A 61 30.34 7.42 -14.45
CA GLU A 61 31.80 7.54 -14.53
C GLU A 61 32.36 6.94 -15.83
N GLN A 62 31.82 5.80 -16.27
CA GLN A 62 32.15 5.20 -17.57
C GLN A 62 31.75 6.10 -18.74
N MET A 63 30.53 6.66 -18.72
CA MET A 63 30.06 7.62 -19.71
C MET A 63 30.95 8.86 -19.77
N LYS A 64 31.37 9.39 -18.61
CA LYS A 64 32.30 10.52 -18.54
C LYS A 64 33.65 10.16 -19.16
N ALA A 65 34.20 8.98 -18.85
CA ALA A 65 35.46 8.53 -19.42
C ALA A 65 35.38 8.34 -20.94
N GLU A 66 34.29 7.77 -21.45
CA GLU A 66 34.02 7.63 -22.89
C GLU A 66 33.85 9.00 -23.58
N LEU A 67 33.17 9.95 -22.94
CA LEU A 67 33.00 11.31 -23.44
C LEU A 67 34.34 12.07 -23.48
N PHE A 68 35.16 11.98 -22.44
CA PHE A 68 36.51 12.56 -22.42
C PHE A 68 37.44 11.93 -23.48
N ALA A 69 37.30 10.63 -23.77
CA ALA A 69 38.05 9.96 -24.82
C ALA A 69 37.57 10.32 -26.24
N ALA A 70 36.29 10.66 -26.39
CA ALA A 70 35.69 11.15 -27.64
C ALA A 70 35.85 12.67 -27.85
N ALA A 71 36.27 13.40 -26.81
CA ALA A 71 36.48 14.85 -26.83
C ALA A 71 37.68 15.23 -27.72
N GLY A 72 37.43 15.30 -29.02
CA GLY A 72 38.43 15.62 -30.05
C GLY A 72 38.08 15.11 -31.44
N ASP A 73 37.19 14.11 -31.56
CA ASP A 73 36.77 13.53 -32.83
C ASP A 73 35.24 13.62 -33.00
N PRO A 74 34.71 14.38 -33.99
CA PRO A 74 33.26 14.57 -34.16
C PRO A 74 32.52 13.26 -34.47
N VAL A 75 33.15 12.34 -35.19
CA VAL A 75 32.58 11.02 -35.53
C VAL A 75 32.43 10.12 -34.29
N LYS A 76 33.34 10.24 -33.32
CA LYS A 76 33.27 9.47 -32.06
C LYS A 76 32.23 10.05 -31.10
N LEU A 77 32.01 11.36 -31.15
CA LEU A 77 30.96 12.05 -30.40
C LEU A 77 29.56 11.67 -30.91
N GLU A 78 29.35 11.59 -32.22
CA GLU A 78 28.09 11.12 -32.80
C GLU A 78 27.82 9.64 -32.46
N ALA A 79 28.85 8.79 -32.52
CA ALA A 79 28.73 7.38 -32.11
C ALA A 79 28.45 7.22 -30.61
N PHE A 80 29.04 8.06 -29.76
CA PHE A 80 28.75 8.10 -28.32
C PHE A 80 27.30 8.54 -28.06
N HIS A 81 26.83 9.59 -28.73
CA HIS A 81 25.46 10.07 -28.62
C HIS A 81 24.45 9.00 -29.06
N ALA A 82 24.72 8.28 -30.15
CA ALA A 82 23.86 7.18 -30.61
C ALA A 82 23.83 5.97 -29.66
N LYS A 83 24.95 5.66 -28.99
CA LYS A 83 25.07 4.54 -28.05
C LYS A 83 24.36 4.79 -26.71
N TRP A 84 24.35 6.04 -26.25
CA TRP A 84 23.84 6.41 -24.93
C TRP A 84 22.56 7.25 -24.95
N SER A 85 22.04 7.60 -26.14
CA SER A 85 20.70 8.17 -26.26
C SER A 85 19.67 7.13 -25.82
N PRO A 86 18.72 7.48 -24.93
CA PRO A 86 17.60 6.60 -24.60
C PRO A 86 16.87 6.21 -25.89
N GLN A 87 16.78 4.91 -26.18
CA GLN A 87 16.03 4.40 -27.32
C GLN A 87 14.52 4.39 -27.06
N ASP A 88 14.13 4.48 -25.79
CA ASP A 88 12.75 4.63 -25.34
C ASP A 88 12.61 5.86 -24.42
N PRO A 89 11.47 6.58 -24.47
CA PRO A 89 11.21 7.71 -23.57
C PRO A 89 11.25 7.26 -22.12
N ILE A 90 11.98 8.02 -21.28
CA ILE A 90 12.01 7.83 -19.84
C ILE A 90 10.57 8.02 -19.32
N PRO A 91 9.96 7.06 -18.59
CA PRO A 91 8.65 7.27 -18.01
C PRO A 91 8.70 8.46 -17.05
N GLU A 92 7.86 9.47 -17.29
CA GLU A 92 7.73 10.65 -16.45
C GLU A 92 7.38 10.23 -15.02
N ILE A 93 8.32 10.45 -14.10
CA ILE A 93 8.05 10.34 -12.68
C ILE A 93 7.29 11.62 -12.30
N GLU A 94 5.97 11.52 -12.18
CA GLU A 94 5.12 12.58 -11.62
C GLU A 94 5.61 12.94 -10.22
N HIS A 95 6.38 14.02 -10.10
CA HIS A 95 6.62 14.69 -8.84
C HIS A 95 5.34 15.44 -8.44
N LYS A 96 4.45 14.78 -7.69
CA LYS A 96 3.42 15.49 -6.94
C LYS A 96 4.10 16.35 -5.89
N SER A 97 4.07 17.66 -6.08
CA SER A 97 4.38 18.65 -5.07
C SER A 97 3.26 18.64 -4.03
N ASP A 98 3.48 17.91 -2.94
CA ASP A 98 2.67 18.07 -1.74
C ASP A 98 3.08 19.39 -1.06
N GLU A 99 2.36 20.47 -1.36
CA GLU A 99 2.28 21.61 -0.46
C GLU A 99 1.41 21.22 0.74
N GLU A 100 2.04 21.16 1.91
CA GLU A 100 1.41 21.02 3.22
C GLU A 100 0.39 22.16 3.44
N GLN A 101 -0.90 21.81 3.47
CA GLN A 101 -1.87 22.55 4.26
C GLN A 101 -2.00 21.87 5.61
N THR A 102 -1.52 22.57 6.62
CA THR A 102 -1.53 22.19 8.03
C THR A 102 -2.95 22.29 8.59
N ASP A 103 -3.57 21.17 8.94
CA ASP A 103 -4.79 21.18 9.75
C ASP A 103 -4.42 21.36 11.23
N GLY A 104 -4.34 22.63 11.64
CA GLY A 104 -4.35 23.07 13.04
C GLY A 104 -5.75 23.54 13.43
N GLU A 105 -6.18 23.11 14.62
CA GLU A 105 -7.50 23.31 15.23
C GLU A 105 -8.08 24.75 15.18
N GLY A 106 -9.39 24.82 14.88
CA GLY A 106 -10.38 25.70 15.54
C GLY A 106 -10.36 27.21 15.27
N ARG A 107 -11.50 27.75 14.80
CA ARG A 107 -12.32 28.78 15.49
C ARG A 107 -13.40 29.38 14.57
N LEU A 108 -14.62 29.41 15.11
CA LEU A 108 -15.85 30.09 14.71
C LEU A 108 -15.67 31.55 14.23
N ILE A 109 -16.51 32.03 13.30
CA ILE A 109 -17.50 33.11 13.48
C ILE A 109 -18.32 33.33 12.19
N GLU A 110 -19.63 33.51 12.41
CA GLU A 110 -20.74 33.76 11.49
C GLU A 110 -20.64 35.09 10.72
N SER A 111 -21.28 35.17 9.55
CA SER A 111 -22.33 36.19 9.29
C SER A 111 -22.98 35.98 7.92
N ASP A 112 -24.32 35.89 7.95
CA ASP A 112 -25.26 36.16 6.85
C ASP A 112 -24.91 37.43 6.05
N ASP A 113 -25.19 37.47 4.74
CA ASP A 113 -26.33 38.24 4.22
C ASP A 113 -26.46 38.20 2.67
N SER A 114 -27.67 37.83 2.23
CA SER A 114 -28.48 38.47 1.18
C SER A 114 -27.99 38.69 -0.27
N ALA A 115 -28.66 37.94 -1.16
CA ALA A 115 -29.21 38.26 -2.48
C ALA A 115 -29.00 39.66 -3.13
N SER A 116 -28.64 39.67 -4.42
CA SER A 116 -29.43 40.28 -5.52
C SER A 116 -28.78 40.08 -6.90
N GLU A 117 -29.57 39.63 -7.87
CA GLU A 117 -29.36 39.81 -9.31
C GLU A 117 -29.43 41.31 -9.67
N GLU A 118 -28.64 41.77 -10.63
CA GLU A 118 -29.06 42.81 -11.58
C GLU A 118 -28.09 42.94 -12.77
N ASP A 119 -28.66 42.84 -13.97
CA ASP A 119 -28.08 43.13 -15.28
C ASP A 119 -27.71 44.61 -15.42
N ALA A 120 -26.61 44.91 -16.12
CA ALA A 120 -26.42 46.20 -16.79
C ALA A 120 -25.47 46.07 -17.99
N GLU A 121 -26.05 46.17 -19.20
CA GLU A 121 -25.38 46.52 -20.45
C GLU A 121 -24.56 47.82 -20.31
N LEU A 122 -23.43 47.93 -21.02
CA LEU A 122 -22.96 49.19 -21.65
C LEU A 122 -21.77 48.96 -22.62
N ASP A 123 -21.88 49.65 -23.75
CA ASP A 123 -21.19 49.59 -25.05
C ASP A 123 -19.64 49.79 -25.12
N PRO A 124 -19.01 49.50 -26.29
CA PRO A 124 -17.56 49.56 -26.53
C PRO A 124 -17.09 50.94 -27.05
N PRO A 125 -15.80 51.33 -26.90
CA PRO A 125 -15.27 52.49 -27.61
C PRO A 125 -14.44 52.13 -28.86
N ALA A 126 -15.00 52.53 -29.99
CA ALA A 126 -14.44 53.28 -31.12
C ALA A 126 -12.91 53.32 -31.38
N ALA A 127 -12.61 52.96 -32.63
CA ALA A 127 -11.52 53.36 -33.52
C ALA A 127 -10.65 54.58 -33.14
N MET A 128 -9.33 54.39 -33.24
CA MET A 128 -8.40 55.44 -33.63
C MET A 128 -7.60 55.04 -34.87
N SER A 129 -7.75 55.85 -35.91
CA SER A 129 -6.96 55.88 -37.13
C SER A 129 -5.62 56.57 -36.86
N ALA A 130 -4.52 55.96 -37.26
CA ALA A 130 -3.22 56.60 -37.40
C ALA A 130 -2.64 56.26 -38.77
N THR A 131 -2.22 57.32 -39.46
CA THR A 131 -1.87 57.41 -40.88
C THR A 131 -0.53 56.79 -41.22
N ALA A 132 -0.44 56.35 -42.47
CA ALA A 132 0.69 55.72 -43.15
C ALA A 132 2.02 56.53 -43.13
N ALA A 133 3.13 55.80 -42.99
CA ALA A 133 4.43 56.15 -43.54
C ALA A 133 5.02 54.92 -44.22
N VAL A 134 5.18 55.02 -45.54
CA VAL A 134 5.67 53.99 -46.45
C VAL A 134 7.18 53.84 -46.30
N SER A 135 7.63 52.65 -45.92
CA SER A 135 8.85 52.01 -46.42
C SER A 135 8.37 50.68 -47.01
N GLY A 136 8.23 50.52 -48.31
CA GLY A 136 9.34 50.60 -49.26
C GLY A 136 10.09 49.28 -49.19
N GLU A 137 9.68 48.35 -50.06
CA GLU A 137 10.33 47.08 -50.45
C GLU A 137 9.71 45.78 -49.86
N TYR A 138 9.27 44.92 -50.79
CA TYR A 138 8.55 43.63 -50.67
C TYR A 138 7.03 43.68 -50.44
N ILE A 139 6.29 44.12 -51.46
CA ILE A 139 4.93 43.60 -51.69
C ILE A 139 5.11 42.22 -52.34
N ALA A 140 5.29 41.19 -51.51
CA ALA A 140 4.74 39.88 -51.86
C ALA A 140 3.21 40.04 -51.80
N GLU A 141 2.50 39.50 -52.77
CA GLU A 141 1.08 39.73 -52.98
C GLU A 141 0.30 39.49 -51.67
N PRO A 142 -0.57 40.42 -51.21
CA PRO A 142 -1.34 40.25 -49.98
C PRO A 142 -2.25 39.00 -50.00
N GLY A 143 -2.48 38.40 -51.18
CA GLY A 143 -3.11 37.10 -51.32
C GLY A 143 -2.26 35.94 -50.79
N SER A 144 -0.94 35.96 -50.94
CA SER A 144 -0.07 34.87 -50.50
C SER A 144 0.04 34.79 -48.97
N GLN A 145 0.11 35.94 -48.29
CA GLN A 145 0.15 35.98 -46.82
C GLN A 145 -1.19 35.55 -46.20
N LEU A 146 -2.32 35.83 -46.85
CA LEU A 146 -3.63 35.35 -46.41
C LEU A 146 -3.78 33.84 -46.61
N GLU A 147 -3.27 33.30 -47.71
CA GLU A 147 -3.23 31.86 -47.95
C GLU A 147 -2.32 31.15 -46.94
N GLU A 148 -1.13 31.69 -46.67
CA GLU A 148 -0.22 31.17 -45.63
C GLU A 148 -0.88 31.15 -44.25
N LEU A 149 -1.51 32.26 -43.83
CA LEU A 149 -2.24 32.33 -42.56
C LEU A 149 -3.45 31.38 -42.50
N GLN A 150 -4.13 31.15 -43.63
CA GLN A 150 -5.20 30.16 -43.69
C GLN A 150 -4.66 28.74 -43.52
N THR A 151 -3.53 28.41 -44.14
CA THR A 151 -2.91 27.09 -43.95
C THR A 151 -2.42 26.86 -42.52
N GLU A 152 -1.91 27.90 -41.84
CA GLU A 152 -1.57 27.81 -40.42
C GLU A 152 -2.81 27.62 -39.54
N LEU A 153 -3.91 28.34 -39.82
CA LEU A 153 -5.16 28.18 -39.08
C LEU A 153 -5.76 26.78 -39.25
N ASP A 154 -5.71 26.23 -40.46
CA ASP A 154 -6.18 24.86 -40.71
C ASP A 154 -5.27 23.83 -40.02
N TYR A 155 -3.95 24.04 -39.99
CA TYR A 155 -3.01 23.21 -39.22
C TYR A 155 -3.33 23.21 -37.72
N TYR A 156 -3.57 24.38 -37.12
CA TYR A 156 -3.94 24.44 -35.70
C TYR A 156 -5.30 23.81 -35.42
N ARG A 157 -6.26 23.94 -36.35
CA ARG A 157 -7.57 23.28 -36.22
C ARG A 157 -7.43 21.75 -36.22
N GLU A 158 -6.66 21.20 -37.16
CA GLU A 158 -6.37 19.76 -37.19
C GLU A 158 -5.65 19.32 -35.92
N ARG A 159 -4.72 20.14 -35.42
CA ARG A 159 -4.01 19.86 -34.17
C ARG A 159 -4.92 19.87 -32.95
N GLU A 160 -5.89 20.78 -32.87
CA GLU A 160 -6.91 20.81 -31.82
C GLU A 160 -7.81 19.58 -31.88
N GLU A 161 -8.20 19.13 -33.07
CA GLU A 161 -8.97 17.88 -33.22
C GLU A 161 -8.18 16.66 -32.74
N GLU A 162 -6.89 16.58 -33.04
CA GLU A 162 -6.01 15.52 -32.52
C GLU A 162 -5.93 15.56 -31.00
N LEU A 163 -5.74 16.74 -30.40
CA LEU A 163 -5.70 16.91 -28.96
C LEU A 163 -7.02 16.47 -28.32
N ASN A 164 -8.16 16.89 -28.87
CA ASN A 164 -9.47 16.46 -28.39
C ASN A 164 -9.64 14.93 -28.44
N ARG A 165 -9.18 14.27 -29.51
CA ARG A 165 -9.19 12.80 -29.60
C ARG A 165 -8.32 12.16 -28.52
N THR A 166 -7.14 12.73 -28.25
CA THR A 166 -6.27 12.22 -27.17
C THR A 166 -6.89 12.43 -25.80
N GLU A 167 -7.58 13.55 -25.57
CA GLU A 167 -8.29 13.81 -24.33
C GLU A 167 -9.43 12.82 -24.11
N ASP A 168 -10.20 12.49 -25.15
CA ASP A 168 -11.28 11.51 -25.07
C ASP A 168 -10.73 10.12 -24.68
N ILE A 169 -9.63 9.70 -25.31
CA ILE A 169 -8.94 8.44 -24.96
C ILE A 169 -8.48 8.46 -23.49
N LEU A 170 -7.91 9.59 -23.03
CA LEU A 170 -7.47 9.72 -21.64
C LEU A 170 -8.65 9.69 -20.66
N ARG A 171 -9.79 10.29 -21.01
CA ARG A 171 -11.00 10.24 -20.19
C ARG A 171 -11.54 8.82 -20.11
N GLU A 172 -11.60 8.09 -21.22
CA GLU A 172 -11.99 6.68 -21.25
C GLU A 172 -11.05 5.82 -20.40
N ALA A 173 -9.73 5.98 -20.56
CA ALA A 173 -8.74 5.26 -19.78
C ALA A 173 -8.85 5.54 -18.26
N ARG A 174 -9.20 6.77 -17.87
CA ARG A 174 -9.46 7.12 -16.46
C ARG A 174 -10.70 6.40 -15.93
N LEU A 175 -11.80 6.42 -16.68
CA LEU A 175 -13.05 5.74 -16.30
C LEU A 175 -12.85 4.23 -16.20
N GLU A 176 -12.12 3.63 -17.13
CA GLU A 176 -11.75 2.21 -17.07
C GLU A 176 -10.87 1.91 -15.85
N GLY A 177 -9.89 2.77 -15.56
CA GLY A 177 -9.05 2.68 -14.37
C GLY A 177 -9.87 2.69 -13.08
N GLU A 178 -10.81 3.61 -12.96
CA GLU A 178 -11.75 3.69 -11.82
C GLU A 178 -12.61 2.43 -11.71
N ALA A 179 -13.14 1.93 -12.83
CA ALA A 179 -13.92 0.70 -12.86
C ALA A 179 -13.10 -0.53 -12.40
N ILE A 180 -11.83 -0.62 -12.80
CA ILE A 180 -10.93 -1.69 -12.36
C ILE A 180 -10.71 -1.61 -10.85
N VAL A 181 -10.39 -0.42 -10.32
CA VAL A 181 -10.16 -0.20 -8.87
C VAL A 181 -11.41 -0.57 -8.08
N HIS A 182 -12.58 -0.09 -8.49
CA HIS A 182 -13.84 -0.42 -7.84
C HIS A 182 -14.11 -1.93 -7.89
N SER A 183 -13.89 -2.58 -9.04
CA SER A 183 -14.08 -4.04 -9.16
C SER A 183 -13.12 -4.83 -8.26
N ALA A 184 -11.89 -4.35 -8.06
CA ALA A 184 -10.90 -4.95 -7.19
C ALA A 184 -11.30 -4.80 -5.71
N GLN A 185 -11.81 -3.64 -5.31
CA GLN A 185 -12.34 -3.39 -3.98
C GLN A 185 -13.51 -4.35 -3.65
N VAL A 186 -14.48 -4.46 -4.57
CA VAL A 186 -15.63 -5.36 -4.39
C VAL A 186 -15.18 -6.82 -4.24
N ARG A 187 -14.21 -7.28 -5.03
CA ARG A 187 -13.66 -8.64 -4.90
C ARG A 187 -12.96 -8.84 -3.55
N ALA A 188 -12.15 -7.87 -3.13
CA ALA A 188 -11.47 -7.92 -1.83
C ALA A 188 -12.48 -7.98 -0.67
N GLU A 189 -13.56 -7.22 -0.74
CA GLU A 189 -14.65 -7.26 0.25
C GLU A 189 -15.35 -8.62 0.27
N GLN A 190 -15.67 -9.18 -0.89
CA GLN A 190 -16.26 -10.52 -1.01
C GLN A 190 -15.36 -11.59 -0.38
N GLU A 191 -14.06 -11.56 -0.67
CA GLU A 191 -13.09 -12.46 -0.06
C GLU A 191 -13.06 -12.30 1.46
N LEU A 192 -13.03 -11.06 1.98
CA LEU A 192 -13.09 -10.79 3.42
C LEU A 192 -14.35 -11.36 4.07
N PHE A 193 -15.51 -11.23 3.42
CA PHE A 193 -16.76 -11.82 3.93
C PHE A 193 -16.70 -13.34 3.97
N LEU A 194 -16.13 -13.98 2.93
CA LEU A 194 -15.92 -15.43 2.90
C LEU A 194 -14.95 -15.89 3.98
N TYR A 195 -13.83 -15.19 4.18
CA TYR A 195 -12.88 -15.50 5.26
C TYR A 195 -13.53 -15.36 6.64
N ARG A 196 -14.30 -14.30 6.89
CA ARG A 196 -15.04 -14.11 8.15
C ARG A 196 -16.08 -15.21 8.36
N ALA A 197 -16.75 -15.67 7.30
CA ALA A 197 -17.71 -16.76 7.38
C ALA A 197 -17.01 -18.09 7.73
N LYS A 198 -15.94 -18.44 7.01
CA LYS A 198 -15.14 -19.64 7.29
C LYS A 198 -14.60 -19.65 8.72
N ARG A 199 -14.07 -18.52 9.20
CA ARG A 199 -13.60 -18.39 10.59
C ARG A 199 -14.69 -18.68 11.61
N ARG A 200 -15.90 -18.14 11.39
CA ARG A 200 -17.05 -18.42 12.28
C ARG A 200 -17.44 -19.90 12.27
N ASP A 201 -17.36 -20.56 11.12
CA ASP A 201 -17.69 -21.99 11.02
C ASP A 201 -16.60 -22.86 11.67
N GLU A 202 -15.33 -22.53 11.47
CA GLU A 202 -14.20 -23.14 12.18
C GLU A 202 -14.32 -22.99 13.69
N GLU A 203 -14.61 -21.79 14.19
CA GLU A 203 -14.80 -21.52 15.62
C GLU A 203 -15.94 -22.34 16.22
N LYS A 204 -17.07 -22.46 15.51
CA LYS A 204 -18.19 -23.31 15.94
C LYS A 204 -17.78 -24.78 16.00
N ALA A 205 -17.08 -25.28 14.97
CA ALA A 205 -16.59 -26.66 14.94
C ALA A 205 -15.62 -26.94 16.10
N PHE A 206 -14.73 -26.00 16.41
CA PHE A 206 -13.84 -26.12 17.58
C PHE A 206 -14.62 -26.10 18.90
N GLN A 207 -15.62 -25.24 19.05
CA GLN A 207 -16.47 -25.21 20.25
C GLN A 207 -17.25 -26.51 20.43
N GLU A 208 -17.78 -27.09 19.36
CA GLU A 208 -18.45 -28.39 19.40
C GLU A 208 -17.49 -29.52 19.78
N ALA A 209 -16.26 -29.50 19.25
CA ALA A 209 -15.23 -30.45 19.62
C ALA A 209 -14.83 -30.34 21.11
N ILE A 210 -14.68 -29.12 21.63
CA ILE A 210 -14.38 -28.88 23.05
C ILE A 210 -15.52 -29.43 23.92
N LYS A 211 -16.78 -29.11 23.62
CA LYS A 211 -17.94 -29.64 24.35
C LYS A 211 -17.98 -31.17 24.32
N GLY A 212 -17.63 -31.78 23.19
CA GLY A 212 -17.54 -33.24 23.07
C GLY A 212 -16.46 -33.83 23.97
N LEU A 213 -15.27 -33.20 24.02
CA LEU A 213 -14.18 -33.63 24.91
C LEU A 213 -14.51 -33.41 26.39
N GLU A 214 -15.20 -32.32 26.73
CA GLU A 214 -15.68 -32.05 28.10
C GLU A 214 -16.67 -33.13 28.54
N ALA A 215 -17.62 -33.52 27.69
CA ALA A 215 -18.56 -34.60 27.98
C ALA A 215 -17.84 -35.96 28.16
N GLN A 216 -16.84 -36.26 27.32
CA GLN A 216 -16.02 -37.47 27.49
C GLN A 216 -15.22 -37.45 28.79
N LYS A 217 -14.70 -36.28 29.18
CA LYS A 217 -13.99 -36.11 30.44
C LYS A 217 -14.94 -36.35 31.63
N GLU A 218 -16.14 -35.79 31.60
CA GLU A 218 -17.16 -36.01 32.64
C GLU A 218 -17.52 -37.50 32.79
N GLN A 219 -17.77 -38.19 31.67
CA GLN A 219 -18.01 -39.64 31.67
C GLN A 219 -16.81 -40.42 32.25
N LEU A 220 -15.58 -40.01 31.92
CA LEU A 220 -14.40 -40.66 32.46
C LEU A 220 -14.25 -40.40 33.97
N GLU A 221 -14.56 -39.21 34.45
CA GLU A 221 -14.57 -38.88 35.87
C GLU A 221 -15.60 -39.69 36.64
N GLU A 222 -16.82 -39.85 36.09
CA GLU A 222 -17.86 -40.72 36.65
C GLU A 222 -17.39 -42.18 36.75
N THR A 223 -16.82 -42.73 35.67
CA THR A 223 -16.30 -44.11 35.68
C THR A 223 -15.14 -44.28 36.67
N CYS A 224 -14.23 -43.30 36.78
CA CYS A 224 -13.18 -43.32 37.78
C CYS A 224 -13.74 -43.31 39.22
N MET A 225 -14.82 -42.55 39.48
CA MET A 225 -15.48 -42.56 40.78
C MET A 225 -16.12 -43.91 41.09
N ILE A 226 -16.76 -44.55 40.11
CA ILE A 226 -17.30 -45.92 40.25
C ILE A 226 -16.18 -46.91 40.60
N TYR A 227 -15.05 -46.87 39.89
CA TYR A 227 -13.92 -47.75 40.20
C TYR A 227 -13.32 -47.50 41.58
N ARG A 228 -13.25 -46.25 42.04
CA ARG A 228 -12.82 -45.93 43.40
C ARG A 228 -13.76 -46.54 44.45
N ASN A 229 -15.06 -46.48 44.22
CA ASN A 229 -16.04 -47.10 45.11
C ASN A 229 -15.87 -48.62 45.14
N TYR A 230 -15.69 -49.28 43.99
CA TYR A 230 -15.42 -50.72 43.95
C TYR A 230 -14.12 -51.11 44.68
N ILE A 231 -13.08 -50.27 44.61
CA ILE A 231 -11.85 -50.51 45.38
C ILE A 231 -12.13 -50.41 46.89
N ALA A 232 -12.90 -49.40 47.32
CA ALA A 232 -13.28 -49.26 48.73
C ALA A 232 -14.10 -50.46 49.23
N GLU A 233 -15.13 -50.88 48.49
CA GLU A 233 -15.91 -52.08 48.80
C GLU A 233 -15.03 -53.35 48.86
N GLY A 234 -14.05 -53.47 47.95
CA GLY A 234 -13.08 -54.54 47.97
C GLY A 234 -12.21 -54.53 49.23
N CYS A 235 -11.72 -53.36 49.65
CA CYS A 235 -10.97 -53.19 50.90
C CYS A 235 -11.80 -53.59 52.12
N ASP A 236 -13.05 -53.13 52.20
CA ASP A 236 -13.98 -53.48 53.28
C ASP A 236 -14.21 -55.00 53.35
N LEU A 237 -14.37 -55.66 52.20
CA LEU A 237 -14.50 -57.12 52.13
C LEU A 237 -13.23 -57.84 52.58
N PHE A 238 -12.05 -57.35 52.19
CA PHE A 238 -10.77 -57.89 52.64
C PHE A 238 -10.61 -57.78 54.17
N ASP A 239 -11.01 -56.66 54.75
CA ASP A 239 -10.98 -56.47 56.20
C ASP A 239 -11.95 -57.42 56.91
N GLN A 240 -13.17 -57.59 56.39
CA GLN A 240 -14.13 -58.60 56.89
C GLN A 240 -13.57 -60.02 56.83
N MET A 241 -12.90 -60.39 55.72
CA MET A 241 -12.24 -61.69 55.60
C MET A 241 -11.09 -61.85 56.60
N ARG A 242 -10.33 -60.79 56.86
CA ARG A 242 -9.25 -60.79 57.85
C ARG A 242 -9.79 -60.97 59.27
N GLU A 243 -10.87 -60.29 59.62
CA GLU A 243 -11.54 -60.49 60.91
C GLU A 243 -12.09 -61.90 61.06
N TYR A 244 -12.73 -62.44 60.02
CA TYR A 244 -13.23 -63.80 60.01
C TYR A 244 -12.11 -64.82 60.23
N THR A 245 -11.00 -64.71 59.48
CA THR A 245 -9.85 -65.61 59.65
C THR A 245 -9.25 -65.53 61.04
N MET A 246 -9.10 -64.33 61.62
CA MET A 246 -8.62 -64.14 63.00
C MET A 246 -9.52 -64.80 64.06
N ARG A 247 -10.84 -64.88 63.83
CA ARG A 247 -11.77 -65.58 64.74
C ARG A 247 -11.66 -67.11 64.69
N PHE A 248 -11.19 -67.66 63.56
CA PHE A 248 -11.07 -69.11 63.36
C PHE A 248 -9.63 -69.64 63.40
N THR A 249 -8.62 -68.78 63.49
CA THR A 249 -7.27 -69.18 63.87
C THR A 249 -7.24 -69.54 65.35
N PRO A 250 -7.00 -70.81 65.72
CA PRO A 250 -6.81 -71.16 67.13
C PRO A 250 -5.60 -70.40 67.68
N PRO A 251 -5.62 -69.99 68.96
CA PRO A 251 -4.41 -69.46 69.58
C PRO A 251 -3.33 -70.53 69.42
N VAL A 252 -2.20 -70.17 68.83
CA VAL A 252 -1.01 -71.02 68.87
C VAL A 252 -0.67 -71.15 70.35
N SER A 253 -1.07 -72.26 70.97
CA SER A 253 -0.64 -72.64 72.29
C SER A 253 0.88 -72.83 72.20
N SER A 254 1.61 -71.83 72.68
CA SER A 254 3.00 -72.00 73.05
C SER A 254 3.04 -72.84 74.33
N ASP A 255 2.69 -74.12 74.24
CA ASP A 255 3.09 -75.09 75.24
C ASP A 255 4.54 -75.44 74.93
N SER A 256 5.42 -74.67 75.57
CA SER A 256 6.80 -75.06 75.81
C SER A 256 6.78 -75.99 77.02
N ASP A 257 7.06 -77.27 76.79
CA ASP A 257 7.72 -78.20 77.71
C ASP A 257 8.56 -79.19 76.88
#